data_AF-A0A7R7WES7-F1
#
_entry.id   AF-A0A7R7WES7-F1
#
_cell.length_a   1.000
_cell.length_b   1.000
_cell.length_c   1.000
_cell.angle_alpha   90.00
_cell.angle_beta   90.00
_cell.angle_gamma   90.00
#
_symmetry.space_group_name_H-M   'P 1'
#
loop_
_entity.id
_entity.type
_entity.pdbx_description
1 polymer ?
#
loop_
_entity_poly.entity_id
_entity_poly.type
_entity_poly.pdbx_seq_one_letter_code
_entity_poly.pdbx_strand_id
1 'polypeptide(L)'
;MPPKFGNSSSWRKKRQTRGSLVDIKRKAKADRERFRRGKRGVYKRLNDLYLDGLDTGRELRIYTLFMRKPKGCRGTIQYSTYNSHPHEKWVPSAEKVNDCWPIEEWSPNNFDSNTLEPRHRGVGSRNMRLFSISKPPSLVLPGTPRLM
;
A
#
# COMPACT_ATOMS: atom_id res chain seq x y z
N MET A 1 1.26 -49.21 32.03
CA MET A 1 1.67 -49.12 30.61
C MET A 1 1.43 -47.71 30.11
N PRO A 2 2.43 -47.00 29.57
CA PRO A 2 2.21 -45.64 29.06
C PRO A 2 1.47 -45.68 27.71
N PRO A 3 0.68 -44.64 27.37
CA PRO A 3 -0.05 -44.60 26.10
C PRO A 3 0.92 -44.45 24.94
N LYS A 4 0.77 -45.30 23.91
CA LYS A 4 1.51 -45.19 22.65
C LYS A 4 1.03 -43.95 21.90
N PHE A 5 1.82 -42.88 21.89
CA PHE A 5 1.58 -41.72 21.04
C PHE A 5 1.66 -42.14 19.57
N GLY A 6 0.50 -42.28 18.93
CA GLY A 6 0.40 -42.60 17.51
C GLY A 6 1.15 -41.56 16.67
N ASN A 7 1.96 -42.04 15.74
CA ASN A 7 2.76 -41.28 14.78
C ASN A 7 2.02 -40.04 14.25
N SER A 8 2.22 -38.90 14.89
CA SER A 8 1.69 -37.64 14.41
C SER A 8 2.51 -37.25 13.18
N SER A 9 1.93 -37.37 11.99
CA SER A 9 2.55 -36.86 10.77
C SER A 9 3.01 -35.42 11.01
N SER A 10 4.27 -35.12 10.67
CA SER A 10 4.85 -33.81 10.92
C SER A 10 3.96 -32.72 10.30
N TRP A 11 3.85 -31.58 10.98
CA TRP A 11 3.00 -30.45 10.55
C TRP A 11 3.21 -30.08 9.07
N ARG A 12 4.43 -30.28 8.57
CA ARG A 12 4.86 -30.02 7.19
C ARG A 12 4.20 -31.01 6.20
N LYS A 13 4.10 -32.30 6.55
CA LYS A 13 3.42 -33.34 5.76
C LYS A 13 1.90 -33.11 5.72
N LYS A 14 1.31 -32.69 6.85
CA LYS A 14 -0.12 -32.26 6.94
C LYS A 14 -0.44 -31.02 6.10
N ARG A 15 0.54 -30.12 5.90
CA ARG A 15 0.39 -28.93 5.03
C ARG A 15 0.48 -29.27 3.55
N GLN A 16 1.40 -30.18 3.18
CA GLN A 16 1.54 -30.64 1.79
C GLN A 16 0.30 -31.40 1.30
N THR A 17 -0.32 -32.25 2.13
CA THR A 17 -1.55 -32.97 1.74
C THR A 17 -2.79 -32.08 1.62
N ARG A 18 -2.79 -30.89 2.22
CA ARG A 18 -3.86 -29.88 2.09
C ARG A 18 -3.75 -29.02 0.83
N GLY A 19 -2.73 -29.26 -0.01
CA GLY A 19 -2.27 -28.33 -1.03
C GLY A 19 -2.91 -28.41 -2.42
N SER A 20 -3.85 -29.34 -2.68
CA SER A 20 -4.35 -29.53 -4.06
C SER A 20 -5.82 -29.11 -4.27
N LEU A 21 -6.72 -29.34 -3.30
CA LEU A 21 -8.10 -28.87 -3.37
C LEU A 21 -8.25 -27.54 -2.64
N VAL A 22 -8.12 -26.44 -3.37
CA VAL A 22 -8.43 -25.11 -2.87
C VAL A 22 -9.92 -25.05 -2.53
N ASP A 23 -10.24 -25.13 -1.23
CA ASP A 23 -11.59 -24.85 -0.76
C ASP A 23 -12.01 -23.46 -1.25
N ILE A 24 -12.93 -23.44 -2.23
CA ILE A 24 -13.42 -22.25 -2.91
C ILE A 24 -13.95 -21.24 -1.89
N LYS A 25 -14.59 -21.69 -0.80
CA LYS A 25 -15.11 -20.82 0.26
C LYS A 25 -13.97 -20.15 1.03
N ARG A 26 -12.91 -20.89 1.32
CA ARG A 26 -11.71 -20.37 2.00
C ARG A 26 -10.99 -19.34 1.13
N LYS A 27 -10.82 -19.62 -0.17
CA LYS A 27 -10.25 -18.67 -1.14
C LYS A 27 -11.10 -17.40 -1.21
N ALA A 28 -12.41 -17.52 -1.40
CA ALA A 28 -13.31 -16.37 -1.45
C ALA A 28 -13.27 -15.51 -0.18
N LYS A 29 -13.14 -16.12 1.01
CA LYS A 29 -12.94 -15.38 2.27
C LYS A 29 -11.61 -14.63 2.27
N ALA A 30 -10.52 -15.29 1.88
CA ALA A 30 -9.20 -14.68 1.80
C ALA A 30 -9.15 -13.50 0.81
N ASP A 31 -9.77 -13.65 -0.36
CA ASP A 31 -9.84 -12.61 -1.40
C ASP A 31 -10.64 -11.39 -0.92
N ARG A 32 -11.79 -11.61 -0.27
CA ARG A 32 -12.58 -10.52 0.34
C ARG A 32 -11.77 -9.75 1.39
N GLU A 33 -11.04 -10.47 2.23
CA GLU A 33 -10.21 -9.85 3.28
C GLU A 33 -9.01 -9.11 2.70
N ARG A 34 -8.37 -9.66 1.67
CA ARG A 34 -7.28 -8.98 0.93
C ARG A 34 -7.79 -7.68 0.32
N PHE A 35 -8.96 -7.69 -0.33
CA PHE A 35 -9.57 -6.49 -0.89
C PHE A 35 -9.87 -5.45 0.20
N ARG A 36 -10.47 -5.87 1.32
CA ARG A 36 -10.79 -4.98 2.45
C ARG A 36 -9.54 -4.28 3.00
N ARG A 37 -8.44 -5.03 3.19
CA ARG A 37 -7.15 -4.49 3.64
C ARG A 37 -6.52 -3.56 2.60
N GLY A 38 -6.57 -3.95 1.32
CA GLY A 38 -6.10 -3.12 0.21
C GLY A 38 -6.78 -1.76 0.18
N LYS A 39 -8.13 -1.75 0.23
CA LYS A 39 -8.92 -0.52 0.26
C LYS A 39 -8.54 0.39 1.44
N ARG A 40 -8.44 -0.18 2.65
CA ARG A 40 -7.99 0.56 3.84
C ARG A 40 -6.59 1.13 3.66
N GLY A 41 -5.68 0.37 3.06
CA GLY A 41 -4.32 0.80 2.76
C GLY A 41 -4.26 1.96 1.78
N VAL A 42 -5.17 2.02 0.80
CA VAL A 42 -5.28 3.16 -0.12
C VAL A 42 -5.75 4.40 0.63
N TYR A 43 -6.83 4.31 1.42
CA TYR A 43 -7.29 5.46 2.22
C TYR A 43 -6.23 5.98 3.16
N LYS A 44 -5.45 5.11 3.80
CA LYS A 44 -4.33 5.54 4.64
C LYS A 44 -3.30 6.34 3.82
N ARG A 45 -2.88 5.84 2.64
CA ARG A 45 -1.92 6.54 1.79
C ARG A 45 -2.43 7.89 1.29
N LEU A 46 -3.72 7.98 0.95
CA LEU A 46 -4.34 9.25 0.57
C LEU A 46 -4.33 10.24 1.73
N ASN A 47 -4.60 9.78 2.95
CA ASN A 47 -4.48 10.62 4.14
C ASN A 47 -3.05 11.05 4.41
N ASP A 48 -2.08 10.12 4.32
CA ASP A 48 -0.67 10.44 4.49
C ASP A 48 -0.22 11.50 3.47
N LEU A 49 -0.67 11.40 2.20
CA LEU A 49 -0.39 12.39 1.16
C LEU A 49 -1.02 13.76 1.44
N TYR A 50 -2.24 13.78 1.99
CA TYR A 50 -2.88 15.02 2.43
C TYR A 50 -2.07 15.70 3.53
N LEU A 51 -1.65 14.96 4.56
CA LEU A 51 -0.84 15.49 5.65
C LEU A 51 0.52 16.01 5.17
N ASP A 52 1.19 15.29 4.27
CA ASP A 52 2.46 15.72 3.66
C ASP A 52 2.30 17.03 2.87
N GLY A 53 1.15 17.20 2.20
CA GLY A 53 0.78 18.46 1.55
C GLY A 53 0.69 19.61 2.54
N LEU A 54 -0.01 19.41 3.67
CA LEU A 54 -0.10 20.41 4.74
C LEU A 54 1.27 20.78 5.31
N ASP A 55 2.12 19.77 5.59
CA ASP A 55 3.46 19.97 6.15
C ASP A 55 4.38 20.75 5.20
N THR A 56 4.18 20.58 3.88
CA THR A 56 4.92 21.30 2.83
C THR A 56 4.31 22.68 2.51
N GLY A 57 3.21 23.07 3.17
CA GLY A 57 2.50 24.32 2.91
C GLY A 57 1.71 24.33 1.59
N ARG A 58 1.38 23.15 1.05
CA ARG A 58 0.56 22.99 -0.16
C ARG A 58 -0.89 22.70 0.25
N GLU A 59 -1.83 23.50 -0.25
CA GLU A 59 -3.25 23.19 -0.09
C GLU A 59 -3.63 22.03 -1.02
N LEU A 60 -3.75 20.84 -0.44
CA LEU A 60 -4.16 19.64 -1.17
C LEU A 60 -5.56 19.20 -0.72
N ARG A 61 -6.48 19.10 -1.68
CA ARG A 61 -7.84 18.62 -1.45
C ARG A 61 -8.04 17.28 -2.15
N ILE A 62 -8.20 16.21 -1.38
CA ILE A 62 -8.34 14.85 -1.89
C ILE A 62 -9.76 14.32 -1.65
N TYR A 63 -10.39 13.88 -2.73
CA TYR A 63 -11.64 13.12 -2.73
C TYR A 63 -11.45 11.86 -3.56
N THR A 64 -11.94 10.72 -3.06
CA THR A 64 -11.85 9.44 -3.77
C THR A 64 -13.12 8.66 -3.59
N LEU A 65 -13.63 8.08 -4.68
CA LEU A 65 -14.82 7.23 -4.71
C LEU A 65 -14.45 5.83 -5.18
N PHE A 66 -14.75 4.83 -4.36
CA PHE A 66 -14.73 3.43 -4.77
C PHE A 66 -16.15 2.92 -5.00
N MET A 67 -16.44 2.56 -6.24
CA MET A 67 -17.65 1.81 -6.58
C MET A 67 -17.34 0.31 -6.60
N ARG A 68 -18.12 -0.46 -5.85
CA ARG A 68 -18.07 -1.93 -5.84
C ARG A 68 -19.38 -2.49 -6.37
N LYS A 69 -19.32 -3.16 -7.51
CA LYS A 69 -20.42 -3.97 -8.03
C LYS A 69 -20.21 -5.44 -7.62
N PRO A 70 -20.99 -5.98 -6.66
CA PRO A 70 -20.94 -7.40 -6.34
C PRO A 70 -21.31 -8.28 -7.56
N LYS A 71 -20.69 -9.46 -7.66
CA LYS A 71 -21.03 -10.45 -8.71
C LYS A 71 -22.36 -11.13 -8.34
N GLY A 72 -23.33 -11.14 -9.26
CA GLY A 72 -24.62 -11.84 -9.13
C GLY A 72 -25.84 -10.95 -9.31
N CYS A 73 -27.00 -11.54 -9.64
CA CYS A 73 -28.21 -10.83 -10.07
C CYS A 73 -28.90 -10.00 -8.98
N ARG A 74 -28.55 -10.17 -7.70
CA ARG A 74 -29.20 -9.51 -6.55
C ARG A 74 -28.27 -8.57 -5.77
N GLY A 75 -27.07 -8.34 -6.25
CA GLY A 75 -26.10 -7.54 -5.52
C GLY A 75 -26.29 -6.04 -5.76
N THR A 76 -26.48 -5.27 -4.69
CA THR A 76 -26.55 -3.80 -4.77
C THR A 76 -25.16 -3.19 -4.95
N ILE A 77 -25.07 -2.15 -5.77
CA ILE A 77 -23.83 -1.37 -5.89
C ILE A 77 -23.53 -0.73 -4.54
N GLN A 78 -22.28 -0.84 -4.09
CA GLN A 78 -21.79 -0.23 -2.86
C GLN A 78 -20.78 0.85 -3.20
N TYR A 79 -20.94 2.02 -2.59
CA TYR A 79 -19.98 3.11 -2.70
C TYR A 79 -19.18 3.23 -1.39
N SER A 80 -17.94 3.66 -1.48
CA SER A 80 -17.12 4.01 -0.32
C SER A 80 -16.26 5.20 -0.68
N THR A 81 -16.29 6.25 0.13
CA THR A 81 -15.58 7.49 -0.15
C THR A 81 -14.49 7.76 0.87
N TYR A 82 -13.51 8.56 0.46
CA TYR A 82 -12.60 9.28 1.33
C TYR A 82 -12.67 10.76 0.96
N ASN A 83 -12.79 11.61 1.96
CA ASN A 83 -12.81 13.07 1.80
C ASN A 83 -11.91 13.67 2.88
N SER A 84 -10.86 14.36 2.44
CA SER A 84 -9.93 15.09 3.31
C SER A 84 -10.60 16.24 4.08
N HIS A 85 -11.66 16.85 3.53
CA HIS A 85 -12.39 17.95 4.16
C HIS A 85 -13.90 17.62 4.18
N PRO A 86 -14.36 16.78 5.12
CA PRO A 86 -15.74 16.28 5.15
C PRO A 86 -16.79 17.35 5.47
N HIS A 87 -16.39 18.46 6.10
CA HIS A 87 -17.29 19.55 6.49
C HIS A 87 -17.38 20.67 5.45
N GLU A 88 -16.56 20.61 4.40
CA GLU A 88 -16.54 21.62 3.36
C GLU A 88 -17.30 21.14 2.13
N LYS A 89 -18.08 22.04 1.52
CA LYS A 89 -18.81 21.77 0.27
C LYS A 89 -17.90 22.03 -0.93
N TRP A 90 -16.83 21.26 -1.06
CA TRP A 90 -15.77 21.54 -2.04
C TRP A 90 -15.65 20.51 -3.17
N VAL A 91 -16.25 19.31 -3.06
CA VAL A 91 -16.13 18.29 -4.11
C VAL A 91 -16.76 18.83 -5.40
N PRO A 92 -15.97 19.26 -6.40
CA PRO A 92 -16.50 19.86 -7.61
C PRO A 92 -17.05 18.75 -8.51
N SER A 93 -18.03 19.06 -9.36
CA SER A 93 -18.44 18.13 -10.40
C SER A 93 -17.30 17.92 -11.40
N ALA A 94 -17.23 16.74 -12.02
CA ALA A 94 -16.19 16.44 -13.02
C ALA A 94 -16.19 17.46 -14.18
N GLU A 95 -17.37 17.88 -14.63
CA GLU A 95 -17.57 18.92 -15.64
C GLU A 95 -16.93 20.25 -15.21
N LYS A 96 -17.21 20.70 -13.98
CA LYS A 96 -16.61 21.93 -13.43
C LYS A 96 -15.09 21.83 -13.34
N VAL A 97 -14.54 20.64 -13.05
CA VAL A 97 -13.08 20.44 -13.01
C VAL A 97 -12.47 20.57 -14.40
N ASN A 98 -13.08 19.95 -15.40
CA ASN A 98 -12.58 19.94 -16.78
C ASN A 98 -12.57 21.32 -17.44
N ASP A 99 -13.56 22.16 -17.11
CA ASP A 99 -13.69 23.48 -17.73
C ASP A 99 -12.76 24.53 -17.11
N CYS A 100 -12.37 24.35 -15.86
CA CYS A 100 -11.66 25.38 -15.07
C CYS A 100 -10.17 25.07 -14.85
N TRP A 101 -9.73 23.82 -14.97
CA TRP A 101 -8.34 23.44 -14.68
C TRP A 101 -7.84 22.36 -15.65
N PRO A 102 -6.56 22.43 -16.09
CA PRO A 102 -5.95 21.35 -16.86
C PRO A 102 -5.92 20.07 -16.02
N ILE A 103 -6.49 19.00 -16.58
CA ILE A 103 -6.59 17.69 -15.92
C ILE A 103 -5.41 16.81 -16.34
N GLU A 104 -4.68 16.32 -15.34
CA GLU A 104 -3.76 15.19 -15.53
C GLU A 104 -4.53 13.88 -15.30
N GLU A 105 -4.78 13.13 -16.37
CA GLU A 105 -5.54 11.88 -16.30
C GLU A 105 -4.62 10.66 -16.13
N TRP A 106 -4.93 9.85 -15.11
CA TRP A 106 -4.22 8.60 -14.84
C TRP A 106 -5.14 7.40 -15.13
N SER A 107 -4.72 6.53 -16.04
CA SER A 107 -5.37 5.27 -16.39
C SER A 107 -4.58 4.06 -15.84
N PRO A 108 -5.16 2.84 -15.82
CA PRO A 108 -4.43 1.64 -15.43
C PRO A 108 -3.12 1.43 -16.22
N ASN A 109 -3.08 1.83 -17.49
CA ASN A 109 -1.92 1.67 -18.37
C ASN A 109 -0.72 2.52 -17.90
N ASN A 110 -0.95 3.61 -17.17
CA ASN A 110 0.13 4.43 -16.60
C ASN A 110 0.93 3.68 -15.53
N PHE A 111 0.41 2.56 -15.03
CA PHE A 111 1.07 1.72 -14.02
C PHE A 111 1.60 0.40 -14.59
N ASP A 112 1.41 0.15 -15.89
CA ASP A 112 1.98 -1.02 -16.56
C ASP A 112 3.49 -0.81 -16.77
N SER A 113 4.27 -1.70 -16.18
CA SER A 113 5.73 -1.64 -16.20
C SER A 113 6.37 -1.92 -17.57
N ASN A 114 5.57 -2.24 -18.59
CA ASN A 114 6.05 -2.59 -19.92
C ASN A 114 6.31 -1.38 -20.83
N THR A 115 5.86 -0.19 -20.41
CA THR A 115 6.05 1.08 -21.14
C THR A 115 7.16 1.95 -20.54
N LEU A 116 7.84 1.45 -19.52
CA LEU A 116 9.05 2.09 -19.01
C LEU A 116 10.18 1.77 -19.99
N GLU A 117 10.55 2.76 -20.81
CA GLU A 117 11.90 2.86 -21.36
C GLU A 117 12.90 2.32 -20.34
N PRO A 118 13.83 1.42 -20.72
CA PRO A 118 14.73 0.78 -19.79
C PRO A 118 15.57 1.84 -19.10
N ARG A 119 15.10 2.31 -17.94
CA ARG A 119 15.96 2.96 -16.94
C ARG A 119 17.06 1.95 -16.72
N HIS A 120 18.28 2.28 -17.12
CA HIS A 120 19.49 1.53 -16.88
C HIS A 120 19.49 1.05 -15.42
N ARG A 121 18.92 -0.12 -15.17
CA ARG A 121 19.09 -0.84 -13.92
C ARG A 121 20.50 -1.37 -14.03
N GLY A 122 21.41 -0.62 -13.43
CA GLY A 122 22.76 -1.07 -13.15
C GLY A 122 22.68 -2.50 -12.65
N VAL A 123 23.25 -3.40 -13.45
CA VAL A 123 23.45 -4.79 -13.12
C VAL A 123 24.32 -4.84 -11.88
N GLY A 124 23.84 -5.50 -10.82
CA GLY A 124 24.69 -5.96 -9.73
C GLY A 124 24.37 -5.37 -8.36
N SER A 125 23.85 -6.23 -7.50
CA SER A 125 24.52 -6.61 -6.23
C SER A 125 23.50 -6.80 -5.10
N ARG A 126 23.55 -8.00 -4.55
CA ARG A 126 22.82 -8.41 -3.34
C ARG A 126 23.29 -7.56 -2.15
N ASN A 127 22.37 -7.26 -1.24
CA ASN A 127 22.61 -6.63 0.07
C ASN A 127 23.16 -5.19 0.07
N MET A 128 22.28 -4.20 -0.11
CA MET A 128 22.56 -2.84 0.32
C MET A 128 21.75 -2.54 1.59
N ARG A 129 22.46 -2.39 2.73
CA ARG A 129 21.91 -1.76 3.94
C ARG A 129 21.43 -0.36 3.53
N LEU A 130 20.15 -0.06 3.76
CA LEU A 130 19.51 1.18 3.30
C LEU A 130 20.00 2.45 4.02
N PHE A 131 20.93 2.35 4.98
CA PHE A 131 21.53 3.49 5.64
C PHE A 131 23.01 3.24 5.91
N SER A 132 23.87 3.97 5.20
CA SER A 132 25.22 4.27 5.68
C SER A 132 25.07 5.40 6.68
N ILE A 133 25.11 5.09 7.98
CA ILE A 133 25.21 6.13 9.01
C ILE A 133 26.53 6.84 8.72
N SER A 134 26.45 8.06 8.17
CA SER A 134 27.62 8.93 8.04
C SER A 134 28.15 9.18 9.46
N LYS A 135 29.45 8.95 9.65
CA LYS A 135 30.10 9.38 10.89
C LYS A 135 29.92 10.90 10.99
N PRO A 136 29.41 11.44 12.11
CA PRO A 136 29.35 12.88 12.29
C PRO A 136 30.77 13.45 12.22
N PRO A 137 30.95 14.66 11.66
CA PRO A 137 32.27 15.28 11.58
C PRO A 137 32.86 15.41 12.98
N SER A 138 34.11 14.99 13.14
CA SER A 138 34.85 15.19 14.38
C SER A 138 35.10 16.69 14.57
N LEU A 139 34.27 17.33 15.38
CA LEU A 139 34.48 18.69 15.87
C LEU A 139 35.73 18.68 16.76
N VAL A 140 36.88 19.01 16.18
CA VAL A 140 38.07 19.38 16.94
C VAL A 140 37.89 20.84 17.33
N LEU A 141 37.29 21.07 18.50
CA LEU A 141 37.25 22.39 19.11
C LEU A 141 38.61 22.68 19.75
N PRO A 142 39.18 23.89 19.59
CA PRO A 142 40.38 24.28 20.32
C PRO A 142 40.06 24.30 21.83
N GLY A 143 40.61 23.35 22.58
CA GLY A 143 40.50 23.29 24.04
C GLY A 143 39.99 21.99 24.65
N THR A 144 39.71 20.93 23.88
CA THR A 144 39.28 19.65 24.47
C THR A 144 40.45 18.91 25.15
N PRO A 145 40.42 18.69 26.48
CA PRO A 145 41.50 17.96 27.15
C PRO A 145 41.47 16.48 26.75
N ARG A 146 42.62 15.96 26.31
CA ARG A 146 42.81 14.51 26.13
C ARG A 146 43.10 13.92 27.51
N LEU A 147 42.17 13.10 28.00
CA LEU A 147 42.46 12.22 29.13
C LEU A 147 43.50 11.20 28.65
N MET A 148 44.68 11.22 29.28
CA MET A 148 45.66 10.13 29.20
C MET A 148 45.18 8.94 30.01
#